data_AF-A0A068VAN5-F1
#
_entry.id   AF-A0A068VAN5-F1
#
_cell.length_a   1.000
_cell.length_b   1.000
_cell.length_c   1.000
_cell.angle_alpha   90.00
_cell.angle_beta   90.00
_cell.angle_gamma   90.00
#
_symmetry.space_group_name_H-M   'P 1'
#
loop_
_entity.id
_entity.type
_entity.pdbx_description
1 polymer ?
#
loop_
_entity_poly.entity_id
_entity_poly.type
_entity_poly.pdbx_seq_one_letter_code
_entity_poly.pdbx_strand_id
1 'polypeptide(L)'
;MLSRDQLLHLFDRFSFLTSRPDVKKRIAEAVLDKQEAVAVTTTIQEEIFLEMGIDPRFGLACLGKVNVAYESDQDLMIQFYGFVAKEEMACEEAELGPEKFAERMHMQHKLQEQQLEMLKYMRNFHLDDQSAVLEKIQQQMEKANFEIEASILSEEQIQDIVRRSVSPVFQLR
;
A
#
# COMPACT_ATOMS: atom_id res chain seq x y z
N MET A 1 3.01 -17.64 -18.77
CA MET A 1 2.88 -16.99 -17.46
C MET A 1 3.98 -17.53 -16.58
N LEU A 2 4.52 -16.70 -15.67
CA LEU A 2 5.39 -17.18 -14.60
C LEU A 2 4.60 -18.09 -13.65
N SER A 3 5.24 -19.11 -13.08
CA SER A 3 4.62 -19.91 -12.03
C SER A 3 4.54 -19.14 -10.72
N ARG A 4 3.72 -19.64 -9.77
CA ARG A 4 3.64 -19.11 -8.42
C ARG A 4 5.02 -19.03 -7.77
N ASP A 5 5.78 -20.13 -7.76
CA ASP A 5 7.10 -20.17 -7.13
C ASP A 5 8.11 -19.21 -7.77
N GLN A 6 8.01 -18.99 -9.09
CA GLN A 6 8.83 -18.01 -9.79
C GLN A 6 8.49 -16.58 -9.36
N LEU A 7 7.21 -16.25 -9.21
CA LEU A 7 6.77 -14.95 -8.70
C LEU A 7 7.24 -14.73 -7.26
N LEU A 8 7.09 -15.73 -6.39
CA LEU A 8 7.54 -15.63 -5.00
C LEU A 8 9.05 -15.43 -4.90
N HIS A 9 9.82 -16.16 -5.71
CA HIS A 9 11.26 -15.98 -5.78
C HIS A 9 11.63 -14.55 -6.18
N LEU A 10 10.97 -14.00 -7.21
CA LEU A 10 11.18 -12.61 -7.61
C LEU A 10 10.89 -11.65 -6.46
N PHE A 11 9.75 -11.80 -5.77
CA PHE A 11 9.34 -10.91 -4.69
C PHE A 11 10.36 -10.90 -3.55
N ASP A 12 10.76 -12.09 -3.10
CA ASP A 12 11.73 -12.25 -2.01
C ASP A 12 13.11 -11.72 -2.40
N ARG A 13 13.58 -12.08 -3.61
CA ARG A 13 14.89 -11.67 -4.12
C ARG A 13 14.96 -10.16 -4.31
N PHE A 14 13.92 -9.56 -4.87
CA PHE A 14 13.84 -8.11 -5.07
C PHE A 14 13.84 -7.38 -3.73
N SER A 15 12.99 -7.79 -2.79
CA SER A 15 12.93 -7.23 -1.43
C SER A 15 14.29 -7.31 -0.72
N PHE A 16 14.97 -8.45 -0.82
CA PHE A 16 16.31 -8.61 -0.29
C PHE A 16 17.30 -7.64 -0.95
N LEU A 17 17.34 -7.56 -2.28
CA LEU A 17 18.27 -6.70 -3.00
C LEU A 17 18.05 -5.22 -2.69
N THR A 18 16.81 -4.72 -2.75
CA THR A 18 16.49 -3.31 -2.50
C THR A 18 16.67 -2.88 -1.04
N SER A 19 16.76 -3.83 -0.11
CA SER A 19 17.16 -3.55 1.27
C SER A 19 18.66 -3.28 1.44
N ARG A 20 19.50 -3.69 0.48
CA ARG A 20 20.96 -3.60 0.61
C ARG A 20 21.47 -2.18 0.35
N PRO A 21 22.43 -1.67 1.16
CA PRO A 21 22.96 -0.32 1.00
C PRO A 21 23.56 -0.01 -0.38
N ASP A 22 24.22 -0.99 -1.01
CA ASP A 22 24.82 -0.83 -2.34
C ASP A 22 23.77 -0.68 -3.44
N VAL A 23 22.66 -1.41 -3.33
CA VAL A 23 21.54 -1.31 -4.28
C VAL A 23 20.78 0.00 -4.06
N LYS A 24 20.50 0.38 -2.81
CA LYS A 24 19.89 1.68 -2.50
C LYS A 24 20.70 2.84 -3.06
N LYS A 25 22.03 2.78 -2.88
CA LYS A 25 22.95 3.75 -3.43
C LYS A 25 22.88 3.79 -4.96
N ARG A 26 22.86 2.62 -5.63
CA ARG A 26 22.70 2.53 -7.09
C ARG A 26 21.42 3.22 -7.59
N ILE A 27 20.29 3.04 -6.90
CA ILE A 27 19.01 3.67 -7.27
C ILE A 27 19.11 5.20 -7.06
N ALA A 28 19.62 5.65 -5.91
CA ALA A 28 19.78 7.07 -5.61
C ALA A 28 20.75 7.79 -6.57
N GLU A 29 21.87 7.16 -6.94
CA GLU A 29 22.83 7.71 -7.91
C GLU A 29 22.19 7.88 -9.29
N ALA A 30 21.35 6.93 -9.73
CA ALA A 30 20.65 7.07 -11.00
C ALA A 30 19.66 8.24 -11.00
N VAL A 31 18.98 8.49 -9.88
CA VAL A 31 18.11 9.68 -9.72
C VAL A 31 18.94 10.98 -9.79
N LEU A 32 20.12 11.00 -9.19
CA LEU A 32 21.06 12.14 -9.31
C LEU A 32 21.50 12.37 -10.76
N ASP A 33 21.66 11.29 -11.52
CA ASP A 33 21.95 11.30 -12.96
C ASP A 33 20.71 11.56 -13.84
N LYS A 34 19.58 11.97 -13.23
CA LYS A 34 18.30 12.31 -13.89
C LYS A 34 17.62 11.12 -14.58
N GLN A 35 17.91 9.90 -14.16
CA GLN A 35 17.15 8.72 -14.53
C GLN A 35 15.96 8.54 -13.58
N GLU A 36 14.90 7.90 -14.05
CA GLU A 36 13.77 7.55 -13.17
C GLU A 36 14.17 6.37 -12.28
N ALA A 37 13.87 6.44 -10.98
CA ALA A 37 14.19 5.37 -10.04
C ALA A 37 13.55 4.04 -10.47
N VAL A 38 12.34 4.11 -11.05
CA VAL A 38 11.62 2.95 -11.60
C VAL A 38 12.38 2.23 -12.71
N ALA A 39 13.19 2.95 -13.50
CA ALA A 39 14.00 2.31 -14.55
C ALA A 39 15.09 1.43 -13.94
N VAL A 40 15.66 1.84 -12.80
CA VAL A 40 16.66 1.05 -12.09
C VAL A 40 16.02 -0.13 -11.37
N THR A 41 14.88 0.06 -10.71
CA THR A 41 14.16 -1.07 -10.09
C THR A 41 13.69 -2.07 -11.14
N THR A 42 13.24 -1.62 -12.30
CA THR A 42 12.96 -2.49 -13.45
C THR A 42 14.20 -3.25 -13.87
N THR A 43 15.36 -2.60 -13.98
CA THR A 43 16.63 -3.28 -14.30
C THR A 43 16.97 -4.37 -13.27
N ILE A 44 16.73 -4.12 -11.97
CA ILE A 44 16.90 -5.13 -10.91
C ILE A 44 15.95 -6.30 -11.11
N GLN A 45 14.68 -6.07 -11.49
CA GLN A 45 13.74 -7.15 -11.83
C GLN A 45 14.26 -7.97 -13.03
N GLU A 46 14.79 -7.32 -14.06
CA GLU A 46 15.39 -7.99 -15.23
C GLU A 46 16.61 -8.85 -14.84
N GLU A 47 17.49 -8.34 -13.96
CA GLU A 47 18.64 -9.09 -13.42
C GLU A 47 18.18 -10.36 -12.69
N ILE A 48 17.13 -10.27 -11.87
CA ILE A 48 16.55 -11.43 -11.17
C ILE A 48 15.96 -12.43 -12.16
N PHE A 49 15.24 -11.97 -13.19
CA PHE A 49 14.74 -12.86 -14.24
C PHE A 49 15.87 -13.61 -14.94
N LEU A 50 16.98 -12.92 -15.26
CA LEU A 50 18.17 -13.58 -15.83
C LEU A 50 18.77 -14.61 -14.88
N GLU A 51 18.87 -14.31 -13.57
CA GLU A 51 19.33 -15.27 -12.54
C GLU A 51 18.45 -16.54 -12.53
N MET A 52 17.16 -16.39 -12.78
CA MET A 52 16.19 -17.49 -12.85
C MET A 52 16.16 -18.23 -14.20
N GLY A 53 16.94 -17.79 -15.20
CA GLY A 53 16.92 -18.33 -16.56
C GLY A 53 15.67 -17.93 -17.36
N ILE A 54 15.05 -16.80 -17.00
CA ILE A 54 13.83 -16.27 -17.61
C ILE A 54 14.19 -15.08 -18.49
N ASP A 55 13.61 -15.02 -19.68
CA ASP A 55 13.73 -13.85 -20.55
C ASP A 55 13.09 -12.62 -19.87
N PRO A 56 13.82 -11.50 -19.68
CA PRO A 56 13.29 -10.35 -18.95
C PRO A 56 12.04 -9.73 -19.57
N ARG A 57 11.96 -9.68 -20.91
CA ARG A 57 10.78 -9.15 -21.59
C ARG A 57 9.54 -10.01 -21.32
N PHE A 58 9.71 -11.32 -21.34
CA PHE A 58 8.66 -12.25 -20.94
C PHE A 58 8.27 -12.09 -19.46
N GLY A 59 9.26 -11.96 -18.56
CA GLY A 59 9.04 -11.78 -17.12
C GLY A 59 8.22 -10.53 -16.81
N LEU A 60 8.64 -9.38 -17.33
CA LEU A 60 7.94 -8.09 -17.18
C LEU A 60 6.52 -8.14 -17.78
N ALA A 61 6.36 -8.74 -18.96
CA ALA A 61 5.05 -8.92 -19.58
C ALA A 61 4.12 -9.83 -18.74
N CYS A 62 4.68 -10.74 -17.94
CA CYS A 62 3.91 -11.54 -16.99
C CYS A 62 3.49 -10.72 -15.77
N LEU A 63 4.36 -9.85 -15.23
CA LEU A 63 4.02 -8.99 -14.09
C LEU A 63 2.78 -8.13 -14.37
N GLY A 64 2.69 -7.55 -15.56
CA GLY A 64 1.50 -6.79 -16.00
C GLY A 64 0.22 -7.61 -16.13
N LYS A 65 0.27 -8.93 -15.95
CA LYS A 65 -0.87 -9.86 -16.07
C LYS A 65 -1.14 -10.64 -14.79
N VAL A 66 -0.38 -10.43 -13.71
CA VAL A 66 -0.53 -11.19 -12.44
C VAL A 66 -1.95 -11.06 -11.90
N ASN A 67 -2.48 -9.82 -11.86
CA ASN A 67 -3.84 -9.56 -11.36
C ASN A 67 -4.93 -10.34 -12.10
N VAL A 68 -4.75 -10.60 -13.40
CA VAL A 68 -5.74 -11.33 -14.21
C VAL A 68 -5.51 -12.84 -14.13
N ALA A 69 -4.25 -13.27 -14.10
CA ALA A 69 -3.90 -14.69 -14.11
C ALA A 69 -4.07 -15.37 -12.74
N TYR A 70 -3.99 -14.61 -11.65
CA TYR A 70 -3.98 -15.12 -10.27
C TYR A 70 -5.01 -14.43 -9.37
N GLU A 71 -6.05 -13.81 -9.94
CA GLU A 71 -7.11 -13.10 -9.19
C GLU A 71 -7.70 -13.91 -8.03
N SER A 72 -7.83 -15.23 -8.20
CA SER A 72 -8.40 -16.15 -7.21
C SER A 72 -7.42 -16.61 -6.13
N ASP A 73 -6.10 -16.41 -6.31
CA ASP A 73 -5.08 -16.77 -5.31
C ASP A 73 -4.79 -15.55 -4.42
N GLN A 74 -5.61 -15.38 -3.38
CA GLN A 74 -5.52 -14.23 -2.47
C GLN A 74 -4.15 -14.10 -1.81
N ASP A 75 -3.53 -15.21 -1.41
CA ASP A 75 -2.23 -15.20 -0.75
C ASP A 75 -1.14 -14.67 -1.70
N LEU A 76 -1.15 -15.14 -2.95
CA LEU A 76 -0.23 -14.65 -3.96
C LEU A 76 -0.48 -13.17 -4.29
N MET A 77 -1.74 -12.76 -4.37
CA MET A 77 -2.11 -11.36 -4.63
C MET A 77 -1.64 -10.43 -3.52
N ILE A 78 -1.76 -10.83 -2.25
CA ILE A 78 -1.23 -10.08 -1.11
C ILE A 78 0.28 -9.90 -1.25
N GLN A 79 1.00 -10.96 -1.62
CA GLN A 79 2.46 -10.91 -1.80
C GLN A 79 2.86 -10.07 -3.02
N PHE A 80 2.09 -10.12 -4.11
CA PHE A 80 2.30 -9.29 -5.28
C PHE A 80 2.14 -7.79 -4.97
N TYR A 81 1.07 -7.39 -4.28
CA TYR A 81 0.92 -5.99 -3.85
C TYR A 81 1.97 -5.57 -2.82
N GLY A 82 2.42 -6.50 -1.96
CA GLY A 82 3.56 -6.28 -1.09
C GLY A 82 4.85 -6.00 -1.86
N PHE A 83 5.10 -6.74 -2.95
CA PHE A 83 6.22 -6.51 -3.86
C PHE A 83 6.14 -5.15 -4.55
N VAL A 84 4.97 -4.77 -5.09
CA VAL A 84 4.76 -3.45 -5.73
C VAL A 84 5.01 -2.32 -4.72
N ALA A 85 4.49 -2.44 -3.50
CA ALA A 85 4.74 -1.46 -2.44
C ALA A 85 6.23 -1.35 -2.10
N LYS A 86 6.99 -2.46 -2.12
CA LYS A 86 8.44 -2.43 -1.89
C LYS A 86 9.21 -1.73 -3.02
N GLU A 87 8.77 -1.90 -4.27
CA GLU A 87 9.32 -1.14 -5.39
C GLU A 87 9.05 0.35 -5.23
N GLU A 88 7.81 0.73 -4.93
CA GLU A 88 7.42 2.12 -4.70
C GLU A 88 8.25 2.77 -3.58
N MET A 89 8.39 2.09 -2.44
CA MET A 89 9.22 2.56 -1.33
C MET A 89 10.69 2.75 -1.72
N ALA A 90 11.26 1.84 -2.52
CA ALA A 90 12.65 1.94 -2.96
C ALA A 90 12.87 3.12 -3.92
N CYS A 91 11.92 3.36 -4.82
CA CYS A 91 11.92 4.53 -5.70
C CYS A 91 11.80 5.82 -4.90
N GLU A 92 10.83 5.87 -3.99
CA GLU A 92 10.55 7.03 -3.18
C GLU A 92 11.72 7.40 -2.25
N GLU A 93 12.35 6.43 -1.61
CA GLU A 93 13.54 6.66 -0.77
C GLU A 93 14.68 7.29 -1.58
N ALA A 94 14.86 6.86 -2.83
CA ALA A 94 15.87 7.41 -3.73
C ALA A 94 15.54 8.83 -4.19
N GLU A 95 14.26 9.12 -4.45
CA GLU A 95 13.79 10.43 -4.94
C GLU A 95 13.74 11.51 -3.85
N LEU A 96 13.25 11.15 -2.66
CA LEU A 96 13.14 12.06 -1.52
C LEU A 96 14.48 12.23 -0.78
N GLY A 97 15.33 11.22 -0.85
CA GLY A 97 16.50 11.09 0.01
C GLY A 97 16.13 10.62 1.43
N PRO A 98 17.13 10.19 2.22
CA PRO A 98 16.90 9.43 3.45
C PRO A 98 16.17 10.20 4.54
N GLU A 99 16.42 11.50 4.68
CA GLU A 99 15.79 12.32 5.73
C GLU A 99 14.30 12.54 5.46
N LYS A 100 13.95 13.04 4.26
CA LYS A 100 12.56 13.28 3.87
C LYS A 100 11.77 11.98 3.78
N PHE A 101 12.41 10.89 3.33
CA PHE A 101 11.80 9.57 3.35
C PHE A 101 11.47 9.13 4.77
N ALA A 102 12.40 9.28 5.72
CA ALA A 102 12.16 8.94 7.13
C ALA A 102 11.03 9.77 7.75
N GLU A 103 10.97 11.07 7.46
CA GLU A 103 9.89 11.95 7.89
C GLU A 103 8.52 11.50 7.34
N ARG A 104 8.45 11.21 6.03
CA ARG A 104 7.22 10.73 5.39
C ARG A 104 6.78 9.38 5.96
N MET A 105 7.71 8.44 6.13
CA MET A 105 7.43 7.13 6.75
C MET A 105 6.93 7.28 8.18
N HIS A 106 7.50 8.21 8.95
CA HIS A 106 7.02 8.48 10.31
C HIS A 106 5.60 9.05 10.33
N MET A 107 5.30 10.02 9.46
CA MET A 107 3.95 10.56 9.30
C MET A 107 2.95 9.47 8.91
N GLN A 108 3.30 8.63 7.94
CA GLN A 108 2.44 7.53 7.49
C GLN A 108 2.20 6.50 8.60
N HIS A 109 3.24 6.14 9.37
CA HIS A 109 3.10 5.22 10.50
C HIS A 109 2.15 5.79 11.57
N LYS A 110 2.32 7.07 11.92
CA LYS A 110 1.45 7.74 12.88
C LYS A 110 -0.01 7.77 12.42
N LEU A 111 -0.23 8.01 11.13
CA LEU A 111 -1.55 7.99 10.52
C LEU A 111 -2.20 6.60 10.62
N GLN A 112 -1.44 5.54 10.35
CA GLN A 112 -1.91 4.15 10.49
C GLN A 112 -2.24 3.79 11.95
N GLU A 113 -1.42 4.24 12.91
CA GLU A 113 -1.70 4.06 14.34
C GLU A 113 -3.02 4.72 14.73
N GLN A 114 -3.27 5.95 14.28
CA GLN A 114 -4.52 6.67 14.54
C GLN A 114 -5.73 5.96 13.90
N GLN A 115 -5.61 5.47 12.67
CA GLN A 115 -6.67 4.65 12.04
C GLN A 115 -6.95 3.38 12.84
N LEU A 116 -5.92 2.70 13.36
CA LEU A 116 -6.07 1.50 14.15
C LEU A 116 -6.74 1.78 15.50
N GLU A 117 -6.37 2.87 16.17
CA GLU A 117 -7.02 3.32 17.41
C GLU A 117 -8.50 3.64 17.17
N MET A 118 -8.81 4.35 16.09
CA MET A 118 -10.16 4.65 15.65
C MET A 118 -10.99 3.37 15.45
N LEU A 119 -10.44 2.37 14.75
CA LEU A 119 -11.11 1.09 14.53
C LEU A 119 -11.32 0.29 15.83
N LYS A 120 -10.34 0.31 16.75
CA LYS A 120 -10.48 -0.30 18.07
C LYS A 120 -11.58 0.37 18.90
N TYR A 121 -11.68 1.69 18.82
CA TYR A 121 -12.74 2.46 19.46
C TYR A 121 -14.11 2.14 18.86
N MET A 122 -14.21 2.17 17.52
CA MET A 122 -15.43 1.91 16.75
C MET A 122 -16.01 0.51 17.02
N ARG A 123 -15.15 -0.49 17.22
CA ARG A 123 -15.57 -1.87 17.52
C ARG A 123 -16.46 -2.00 18.76
N ASN A 124 -16.48 -0.99 19.64
CA ASN A 124 -17.30 -1.01 20.86
C ASN A 124 -18.77 -0.62 20.63
N PHE A 125 -19.15 -0.19 19.42
CA PHE A 125 -20.54 0.19 19.07
C PHE A 125 -21.32 -0.94 18.40
N HIS A 126 -22.64 -0.77 18.24
CA HIS A 126 -23.48 -1.69 17.50
C HIS A 126 -23.13 -1.73 16.00
N LEU A 127 -23.40 -2.82 15.29
CA LEU A 127 -23.01 -2.98 13.88
C LEU A 127 -23.60 -1.89 12.97
N ASP A 128 -24.82 -1.44 13.25
CA ASP A 128 -25.46 -0.35 12.48
C ASP A 128 -24.69 0.98 12.66
N ASP A 129 -24.23 1.24 13.88
CA ASP A 129 -23.45 2.42 14.21
C ASP A 129 -22.04 2.36 13.60
N GLN A 130 -21.42 1.18 13.61
CA GLN A 130 -20.14 0.94 12.91
C GLN A 130 -20.28 1.20 11.41
N SER A 131 -21.39 0.74 10.80
CA SER A 131 -21.68 0.95 9.38
C SER A 131 -21.84 2.44 9.07
N ALA A 132 -22.60 3.18 9.89
CA ALA A 132 -22.78 4.61 9.72
C ALA A 132 -21.46 5.40 9.83
N VAL A 133 -20.55 4.98 10.72
CA VAL A 133 -19.21 5.58 10.84
C VAL A 133 -18.37 5.28 9.60
N LEU A 134 -18.35 4.04 9.11
CA LEU A 134 -17.61 3.66 7.90
C LEU A 134 -18.13 4.35 6.64
N GLU A 135 -19.45 4.47 6.47
CA GLU A 135 -20.07 5.24 5.38
C GLU A 135 -19.64 6.71 5.45
N LYS A 136 -19.51 7.26 6.65
CA LYS A 136 -19.06 8.64 6.82
C LYS A 136 -17.61 8.84 6.42
N ILE A 137 -16.74 7.89 6.80
CA ILE A 137 -15.33 7.86 6.39
C ILE A 137 -15.24 7.80 4.86
N GLN A 138 -15.99 6.89 4.23
CA GLN A 138 -16.03 6.76 2.77
C GLN A 138 -16.41 8.10 2.10
N GLN A 139 -17.50 8.74 2.53
CA GLN A 139 -17.92 10.04 1.99
C GLN A 139 -16.86 11.14 2.18
N GLN A 140 -16.13 11.12 3.29
CA GLN A 140 -15.07 12.09 3.57
C GLN A 140 -13.87 11.87 2.64
N MET A 141 -13.47 10.61 2.46
CA MET A 141 -12.42 10.24 1.52
C MET A 141 -12.80 10.59 0.08
N GLU A 142 -14.02 10.29 -0.37
CA GLU A 142 -14.49 10.66 -1.72
C GLU A 142 -14.43 12.18 -1.96
N LYS A 143 -14.80 12.99 -0.95
CA LYS A 143 -14.70 14.46 -1.04
C LYS A 143 -13.27 14.98 -1.04
N ALA A 144 -12.35 14.26 -0.41
CA ALA A 144 -10.93 14.57 -0.35
C ALA A 144 -10.12 13.83 -1.42
N ASN A 145 -10.77 13.34 -2.49
CA ASN A 145 -10.11 12.62 -3.58
C ASN A 145 -9.22 11.44 -3.09
N PHE A 146 -9.69 10.74 -2.07
CA PHE A 146 -9.03 9.60 -1.42
C PHE A 146 -7.68 9.92 -0.74
N GLU A 147 -7.46 11.18 -0.34
CA GLU A 147 -6.37 11.53 0.57
C GLU A 147 -6.46 10.73 1.88
N ILE A 148 -5.36 10.08 2.28
CA ILE A 148 -5.34 9.15 3.41
C ILE A 148 -5.63 9.87 4.73
N GLU A 149 -5.21 11.13 4.86
CA GLU A 149 -5.48 11.97 6.05
C GLU A 149 -6.99 12.15 6.31
N ALA A 150 -7.80 12.10 5.25
CA ALA A 150 -9.25 12.26 5.34
C ALA A 150 -9.98 11.02 5.90
N SER A 151 -9.27 9.92 6.14
CA SER A 151 -9.84 8.69 6.71
C SER A 151 -9.96 8.70 8.24
N ILE A 152 -9.40 9.70 8.92
CA ILE A 152 -9.40 9.79 10.37
C ILE A 152 -10.62 10.56 10.87
N LEU A 153 -11.30 9.95 11.84
CA LEU A 153 -12.31 10.60 12.66
C LEU A 153 -11.83 10.62 14.12
N SER A 154 -12.04 11.75 14.79
CA SER A 154 -11.89 11.85 16.25
C SER A 154 -12.98 11.05 16.98
N GLU A 155 -12.72 10.67 18.23
CA GLU A 155 -13.72 10.00 19.07
C GLU A 155 -15.01 10.83 19.21
N GLU A 156 -14.89 12.16 19.28
CA GLU A 156 -16.04 13.09 19.34
C GLU A 156 -16.91 13.00 18.08
N GLN A 157 -16.27 12.97 16.90
CA GLN A 157 -16.98 12.81 15.64
C GLN A 157 -17.67 11.46 15.53
N ILE A 158 -17.03 10.39 16.01
CA ILE A 158 -17.63 9.05 16.04
C ILE A 158 -18.85 9.06 16.95
N GLN A 159 -18.73 9.58 18.18
CA GLN A 159 -19.86 9.68 19.11
C GLN A 159 -21.02 10.49 18.54
N ASP A 160 -20.74 11.57 17.83
CA ASP A 160 -21.76 12.38 17.18
C ASP A 160 -22.48 11.63 16.06
N ILE A 161 -21.77 10.81 15.28
CA ILE A 161 -22.37 9.95 14.25
C ILE A 161 -23.29 8.92 14.91
N VAL A 162 -22.78 8.22 15.95
CA VAL A 162 -23.55 7.23 16.70
C VAL A 162 -24.79 7.86 17.35
N ARG A 163 -24.68 9.03 17.97
CA ARG A 163 -25.85 9.71 18.55
C ARG A 163 -26.91 10.07 17.52
N ARG A 164 -26.51 10.40 16.29
CA ARG A 164 -27.43 10.74 15.19
C ARG A 164 -28.09 9.50 14.59
N SER A 165 -27.49 8.32 14.67
CA SER A 165 -28.15 7.06 14.30
C SER A 165 -29.19 6.61 15.33
N VAL A 166 -29.03 6.95 16.63
CA VAL A 166 -29.91 6.48 17.73
C VAL A 166 -31.13 7.39 18.06
N SER A 167 -31.69 8.19 17.15
CA SER A 167 -32.94 8.96 17.45
C SER A 167 -33.84 9.29 16.26
N PRO A 168 -35.17 9.08 16.34
CA PRO A 168 -35.87 7.90 16.83
C PRO A 168 -36.83 7.32 15.76
N VAL A 169 -36.75 6.02 15.48
CA VAL A 169 -37.85 5.27 14.83
C VAL A 169 -38.90 4.94 15.90
N PHE A 170 -39.51 5.98 16.45
CA PHE A 170 -40.79 5.91 17.15
C PHE A 170 -41.57 7.19 16.84
N GLN A 171 -42.32 7.14 15.74
CA GLN A 171 -43.53 7.94 15.61
C GLN A 171 -44.71 6.97 15.49
N LEU A 172 -45.51 6.95 16.55
CA LEU A 172 -46.81 6.30 16.66
C LEU A 172 -47.71 6.65 15.47
N ARG A 173 -48.35 5.63 14.89
CA ARG A 173 -49.81 5.58 14.71
C ARG A 173 -50.30 4.14 14.82
#